data_AF-A0A0R2BI85-F1
#
_entry.id   AF-A0A0R2BI85-F1
#
_cell.length_a   1.000
_cell.length_b   1.000
_cell.length_c   1.000
_cell.angle_alpha   90.00
_cell.angle_beta   90.00
_cell.angle_gamma   90.00
#
_symmetry.space_group_name_H-M   'P 1'
#
loop_
_entity.id
_entity.type
_entity.pdbx_description
1 polymer ?
#
loop_
_entity_poly.entity_id
_entity_poly.type
_entity_poly.pdbx_seq_one_letter_code
_entity_poly.pdbx_strand_id
1 'polypeptide(L)'
;MSKLVKNSKSSTKYIKIGEDVLGKKSGDNPHIWYDPTTMPKYVNFLANKLSKIQPKNKKYFHDNAKKYIKSLQAVNAEISRLKKLADKKTNSEVYVSEPVFDYALTALGYKVANTNFENAMEKGTDPSAKEIQTMEKGIKNHKIVFFVYNKQVSDKTVTNFVKLAKQYNVPVLKVTETLPAHMNYKQWMLSQYKELDNILTKVNRESK
;
A
#
# COMPACT_ATOMS: atom_id res chain seq x y z
N MET A 1 -6.92 -20.95 -2.81
CA MET A 1 -8.31 -20.86 -2.30
C MET A 1 -9.26 -21.91 -2.87
N SER A 2 -9.34 -22.12 -4.18
CA SER A 2 -10.26 -23.13 -4.77
C SER A 2 -10.05 -24.56 -4.25
N LYS A 3 -8.79 -24.97 -4.00
CA LYS A 3 -8.45 -26.27 -3.38
C LYS A 3 -8.90 -26.37 -1.91
N LEU A 4 -8.85 -25.27 -1.14
CA LEU A 4 -9.27 -25.24 0.27
C LEU A 4 -10.79 -25.28 0.42
N VAL A 5 -11.52 -24.59 -0.46
CA VAL A 5 -13.00 -24.58 -0.46
C VAL A 5 -13.58 -25.91 -0.93
N LYS A 6 -12.90 -26.62 -1.86
CA LYS A 6 -13.29 -27.95 -2.33
C LYS A 6 -13.34 -29.03 -1.23
N ASN A 7 -12.59 -28.87 -0.14
CA ASN A 7 -12.59 -29.79 1.00
C ASN A 7 -13.59 -29.41 2.11
N SER A 8 -14.32 -28.30 1.98
CA SER A 8 -15.42 -27.97 2.89
C SER A 8 -16.73 -28.56 2.37
N LYS A 9 -17.51 -29.23 3.23
CA LYS A 9 -18.83 -29.76 2.87
C LYS A 9 -19.68 -28.65 2.23
N SER A 10 -20.13 -28.91 1.00
CA SER A 10 -21.10 -28.16 0.16
C SER A 10 -21.81 -26.94 0.79
N SER A 11 -21.74 -25.79 0.09
CA SER A 11 -22.50 -24.52 0.21
C SER A 11 -21.75 -23.24 0.64
N THR A 12 -20.46 -23.31 0.99
CA THR A 12 -19.68 -22.11 1.38
C THR A 12 -19.51 -21.15 0.19
N LYS A 13 -20.27 -20.05 0.20
CA LYS A 13 -20.09 -18.93 -0.73
C LYS A 13 -18.93 -18.06 -0.25
N TYR A 14 -17.80 -18.11 -0.95
CA TYR A 14 -16.73 -17.14 -0.74
C TYR A 14 -16.95 -15.89 -1.59
N ILE A 15 -16.41 -14.77 -1.13
CA ILE A 15 -16.44 -13.49 -1.84
C ILE A 15 -15.01 -13.13 -2.14
N LYS A 16 -14.73 -12.80 -3.39
CA LYS A 16 -13.43 -12.28 -3.81
C LYS A 16 -13.47 -10.77 -3.75
N ILE A 17 -12.84 -10.16 -2.74
CA ILE A 17 -12.92 -8.71 -2.57
C ILE A 17 -12.33 -7.96 -3.77
N GLY A 18 -11.23 -8.44 -4.34
CA GLY A 18 -10.64 -7.87 -5.55
C GLY A 18 -11.64 -7.81 -6.70
N GLU A 19 -12.14 -8.96 -7.16
CA GLU A 19 -13.02 -9.03 -8.32
C GLU A 19 -14.45 -8.57 -8.01
N ASP A 20 -15.09 -9.12 -6.97
CA ASP A 20 -16.53 -8.94 -6.70
C ASP A 20 -16.88 -7.56 -6.13
N VAL A 21 -15.90 -6.86 -5.54
CA VAL A 21 -16.12 -5.57 -4.85
C VAL A 21 -15.35 -4.43 -5.49
N LEU A 22 -14.10 -4.68 -5.91
CA LEU A 22 -13.22 -3.64 -6.45
C LEU A 22 -13.10 -3.65 -7.97
N GLY A 23 -13.67 -4.66 -8.65
CA GLY A 23 -13.59 -4.79 -10.11
C GLY A 23 -12.16 -5.08 -10.62
N LYS A 24 -11.30 -5.63 -9.76
CA LYS A 24 -9.94 -6.05 -10.11
C LYS A 24 -9.96 -7.31 -10.97
N LYS A 25 -8.86 -7.55 -11.67
CA LYS A 25 -8.64 -8.73 -12.50
C LYS A 25 -7.55 -9.61 -11.92
N SER A 26 -7.54 -10.88 -12.31
CA SER A 26 -6.43 -11.78 -12.00
C SER A 26 -5.15 -11.21 -12.59
N GLY A 27 -4.10 -11.13 -11.77
CA GLY A 27 -2.82 -10.51 -12.15
C GLY A 27 -2.69 -9.03 -11.73
N ASP A 28 -3.78 -8.38 -11.28
CA ASP A 28 -3.66 -7.08 -10.62
C ASP A 28 -2.91 -7.21 -9.29
N ASN A 29 -2.24 -6.14 -8.90
CA ASN A 29 -1.55 -6.04 -7.62
C ASN A 29 -2.51 -6.39 -6.44
N PRO A 30 -2.19 -7.40 -5.62
CA PRO A 30 -3.08 -7.93 -4.58
C PRO A 30 -3.18 -7.07 -3.33
N HIS A 31 -2.30 -6.07 -3.16
CA HIS A 31 -2.17 -5.22 -1.97
C HIS A 31 -3.26 -4.14 -1.85
N ILE A 32 -4.50 -4.53 -2.15
CA ILE A 32 -5.67 -3.66 -2.33
C ILE A 32 -6.01 -2.82 -1.10
N TRP A 33 -5.56 -3.19 0.11
CA TRP A 33 -5.81 -2.42 1.33
C TRP A 33 -5.13 -1.04 1.35
N TYR A 34 -4.12 -0.83 0.50
CA TYR A 34 -3.47 0.47 0.29
C TYR A 34 -4.21 1.41 -0.65
N ASP A 35 -5.20 0.91 -1.41
CA ASP A 35 -6.14 1.77 -2.15
C ASP A 35 -7.12 2.40 -1.14
N PRO A 36 -7.15 3.74 -0.98
CA PRO A 36 -8.00 4.41 0.00
C PRO A 36 -9.51 4.17 -0.22
N THR A 37 -9.90 3.73 -1.42
CA THR A 37 -11.29 3.41 -1.77
C THR A 37 -11.70 2.00 -1.37
N THR A 38 -10.75 1.11 -1.05
CA THR A 38 -11.01 -0.30 -0.77
C THR A 38 -11.90 -0.50 0.44
N MET A 39 -11.51 0.04 1.60
CA MET A 39 -12.26 -0.19 2.83
C MET A 39 -13.67 0.40 2.79
N PRO A 40 -13.92 1.63 2.29
CA PRO A 40 -15.27 2.13 2.10
C PRO A 40 -16.14 1.27 1.18
N LYS A 41 -15.62 0.80 0.03
CA LYS A 41 -16.36 -0.09 -0.87
C LYS A 41 -16.66 -1.43 -0.17
N TYR A 42 -15.67 -1.99 0.50
CA TYR A 42 -15.79 -3.28 1.18
C TYR A 42 -16.82 -3.27 2.30
N VAL A 43 -16.80 -2.28 3.20
CA VAL A 43 -17.76 -2.26 4.32
C VAL A 43 -19.19 -1.97 3.87
N ASN A 44 -19.37 -1.17 2.81
CA ASN A 44 -20.69 -0.96 2.21
C ASN A 44 -21.22 -2.25 1.56
N PHE A 45 -20.37 -2.96 0.81
CA PHE A 45 -20.70 -4.27 0.27
C PHE A 45 -21.07 -5.26 1.38
N LEU A 46 -20.29 -5.30 2.47
CA LEU A 46 -20.54 -6.19 3.60
C LEU A 46 -21.87 -5.84 4.29
N ALA A 47 -22.15 -4.56 4.54
CA ALA A 47 -23.42 -4.13 5.13
C ALA A 47 -24.62 -4.52 4.25
N ASN A 48 -24.52 -4.35 2.93
CA ASN A 48 -25.55 -4.77 1.98
C ASN A 48 -25.75 -6.28 2.00
N LYS A 49 -24.66 -7.06 2.04
CA LYS A 49 -24.72 -8.52 2.05
C LYS A 49 -25.34 -9.05 3.34
N LEU A 50 -24.87 -8.55 4.49
CA LEU A 50 -25.39 -8.93 5.80
C LEU A 50 -26.86 -8.52 5.97
N SER A 51 -27.26 -7.37 5.41
CA SER A 51 -28.67 -6.94 5.43
C SER A 51 -29.59 -7.85 4.63
N LYS A 52 -29.09 -8.51 3.58
CA LYS A 52 -29.86 -9.53 2.83
C LYS A 52 -29.98 -10.84 3.63
N ILE A 53 -28.97 -11.19 4.42
CA ILE A 53 -28.94 -12.41 5.25
C ILE A 53 -29.78 -12.21 6.52
N GLN A 54 -29.71 -11.04 7.15
CA GLN A 54 -30.44 -10.69 8.36
C GLN A 54 -31.18 -9.36 8.20
N PRO A 55 -32.35 -9.35 7.52
CA PRO A 55 -33.10 -8.12 7.23
C PRO A 55 -33.48 -7.31 8.47
N LYS A 56 -33.80 -7.98 9.60
CA LYS A 56 -34.12 -7.32 10.88
C LYS A 56 -32.97 -6.45 11.41
N ASN A 57 -31.73 -6.79 11.07
CA ASN A 57 -30.51 -6.11 11.51
C ASN A 57 -29.97 -5.09 10.47
N LYS A 58 -30.73 -4.80 9.40
CA LYS A 58 -30.28 -3.91 8.31
C LYS A 58 -29.76 -2.57 8.82
N LYS A 59 -30.52 -1.89 9.68
CA LYS A 59 -30.14 -0.58 10.23
C LYS A 59 -28.80 -0.66 10.98
N TYR A 60 -28.63 -1.69 11.81
CA TYR A 60 -27.40 -1.93 12.57
C TYR A 60 -26.17 -2.05 11.67
N PHE A 61 -26.24 -2.84 10.59
CA PHE A 61 -25.10 -2.99 9.68
C PHE A 61 -24.74 -1.71 8.95
N HIS A 62 -25.74 -0.96 8.46
CA HIS A 62 -25.50 0.30 7.76
C HIS A 62 -24.96 1.39 8.68
N ASP A 63 -25.46 1.49 9.91
CA ASP A 63 -24.97 2.48 10.87
C ASP A 63 -23.52 2.18 11.28
N ASN A 64 -23.17 0.91 11.46
CA ASN A 64 -21.79 0.50 11.72
C ASN A 64 -20.86 0.78 10.53
N ALA A 65 -21.30 0.50 9.30
CA ALA A 65 -20.53 0.83 8.10
C ALA A 65 -20.28 2.34 8.00
N LYS A 66 -21.31 3.18 8.21
CA LYS A 66 -21.17 4.65 8.23
C LYS A 66 -20.20 5.11 9.32
N LYS A 67 -20.32 4.56 10.54
CA LYS A 67 -19.43 4.89 11.66
C LYS A 67 -17.97 4.51 11.34
N TYR A 68 -17.75 3.34 10.75
CA TYR A 68 -16.41 2.90 10.36
C TYR A 68 -15.83 3.79 9.25
N ILE A 69 -16.56 4.07 8.18
CA ILE A 69 -16.12 4.96 7.09
C ILE A 69 -15.77 6.35 7.64
N LYS A 70 -16.60 6.90 8.53
CA LYS A 70 -16.31 8.17 9.20
C LYS A 70 -15.00 8.10 9.99
N SER A 71 -14.71 6.98 10.65
CA SER A 71 -13.46 6.80 11.38
C SER A 71 -12.20 6.83 10.49
N LEU A 72 -12.33 6.54 9.18
CA LEU A 72 -11.23 6.60 8.22
C LEU A 72 -10.90 8.02 7.74
N GLN A 73 -11.70 9.03 8.13
CA GLN A 73 -11.45 10.43 7.74
C GLN A 73 -10.05 10.92 8.14
N ALA A 74 -9.50 10.44 9.26
CA ALA A 74 -8.14 10.78 9.68
C ALA A 74 -7.08 10.27 8.69
N VAL A 75 -7.28 9.08 8.11
CA VAL A 75 -6.40 8.52 7.07
C VAL A 75 -6.52 9.35 5.78
N ASN A 76 -7.75 9.67 5.37
CA ASN A 76 -8.00 10.47 4.15
C ASN A 76 -7.46 11.89 4.25
N ALA A 77 -7.53 12.50 5.44
CA ALA A 77 -6.95 13.82 5.69
C ALA A 77 -5.42 13.79 5.52
N GLU A 78 -4.77 12.76 6.05
CA GLU A 78 -3.32 12.59 5.92
C GLU A 78 -2.89 12.33 4.48
N ILE A 79 -3.62 11.47 3.75
CA ILE A 79 -3.41 11.26 2.31
C ILE A 79 -3.56 12.57 1.53
N SER A 80 -4.59 13.35 1.82
CA SER A 80 -4.83 14.63 1.14
C SER A 80 -3.72 15.64 1.41
N ARG A 81 -3.17 15.65 2.63
CA ARG A 81 -2.06 16.51 3.03
C ARG A 81 -0.78 16.10 2.30
N LEU A 82 -0.46 14.81 2.28
CA LEU A 82 0.70 14.24 1.57
C LEU A 82 0.61 14.48 0.05
N LYS A 83 -0.58 14.32 -0.54
CA LYS A 83 -0.80 14.62 -1.96
C LYS A 83 -0.45 16.07 -2.29
N LYS A 84 -0.90 17.03 -1.47
CA LYS A 84 -0.51 18.45 -1.62
C LYS A 84 0.99 18.71 -1.46
N LEU A 85 1.70 17.86 -0.70
CA LEU A 85 3.16 17.94 -0.60
C LEU A 85 3.83 17.36 -1.86
N ALA A 86 3.31 16.26 -2.38
CA ALA A 86 3.78 15.64 -3.62
C ALA A 86 3.58 16.57 -4.83
N ASP A 87 2.41 17.21 -4.94
CA ASP A 87 2.07 18.14 -6.03
C ASP A 87 3.01 19.37 -6.12
N LYS A 88 3.75 19.68 -5.05
CA LYS A 88 4.75 20.77 -5.01
C LYS A 88 6.14 20.34 -5.51
N LYS A 89 6.37 19.05 -5.70
CA LYS A 89 7.67 18.50 -6.14
C LYS A 89 7.66 18.38 -7.66
N THR A 90 8.77 18.75 -8.29
CA THR A 90 8.98 18.55 -9.73
C THR A 90 9.27 17.10 -10.09
N ASN A 91 9.83 16.35 -9.15
CA ASN A 91 10.07 14.92 -9.26
C ASN A 91 9.05 14.14 -8.43
N SER A 92 8.39 13.15 -9.05
CA SER A 92 7.43 12.24 -8.41
C SER A 92 7.89 10.79 -8.45
N GLU A 93 9.10 10.50 -8.93
CA GLU A 93 9.61 9.14 -9.06
C GLU A 93 10.05 8.57 -7.71
N VAL A 94 9.64 7.33 -7.44
CA VAL A 94 10.00 6.55 -6.25
C VAL A 94 10.50 5.18 -6.68
N TYR A 95 11.33 4.57 -5.84
CA TYR A 95 11.59 3.14 -5.93
C TYR A 95 10.91 2.40 -4.79
N VAL A 96 10.52 1.17 -5.04
CA VAL A 96 9.91 0.30 -4.04
C VAL A 96 10.58 -1.08 -4.04
N SER A 97 10.64 -1.74 -2.88
CA SER A 97 11.16 -3.11 -2.80
C SER A 97 10.24 -4.12 -3.48
N GLU A 98 8.93 -3.94 -3.28
CA GLU A 98 7.82 -4.80 -3.73
C GLU A 98 6.61 -3.88 -3.94
N PRO A 99 5.62 -4.28 -4.75
CA PRO A 99 4.49 -3.44 -5.14
C PRO A 99 3.47 -3.20 -4.01
N VAL A 100 3.84 -3.47 -2.75
CA VAL A 100 2.98 -3.41 -1.57
C VAL A 100 2.29 -2.05 -1.43
N PHE A 101 3.01 -0.95 -1.67
CA PHE A 101 2.52 0.41 -1.40
C PHE A 101 2.01 1.15 -2.65
N ASP A 102 1.95 0.51 -3.81
CA ASP A 102 1.71 1.18 -5.11
C ASP A 102 0.38 1.92 -5.19
N TYR A 103 -0.68 1.33 -4.64
CA TYR A 103 -1.99 2.00 -4.62
C TYR A 103 -1.95 3.28 -3.79
N ALA A 104 -1.21 3.28 -2.69
CA ALA A 104 -1.01 4.48 -1.87
C ALA A 104 -0.16 5.51 -2.63
N LEU A 105 0.92 5.09 -3.29
CA LEU A 105 1.75 5.97 -4.11
C LEU A 105 0.95 6.63 -5.24
N THR A 106 0.12 5.85 -5.93
CA THR A 106 -0.79 6.33 -6.98
C THR A 106 -1.78 7.36 -6.43
N ALA A 107 -2.40 7.08 -5.27
CA ALA A 107 -3.33 8.01 -4.63
C ALA A 107 -2.68 9.33 -4.22
N LEU A 108 -1.38 9.29 -3.89
CA LEU A 108 -0.56 10.44 -3.51
C LEU A 108 0.04 11.21 -4.70
N GLY A 109 0.01 10.65 -5.91
CA GLY A 109 0.59 11.27 -7.11
C GLY A 109 2.06 10.92 -7.38
N TYR A 110 2.60 9.90 -6.72
CA TYR A 110 3.94 9.36 -7.00
C TYR A 110 3.91 8.30 -8.11
N LYS A 111 5.03 8.16 -8.81
CA LYS A 111 5.24 7.18 -9.88
C LYS A 111 6.33 6.19 -9.50
N VAL A 112 6.01 4.90 -9.51
CA VAL A 112 7.02 3.85 -9.35
C VAL A 112 7.91 3.79 -10.60
N ALA A 113 9.22 3.92 -10.40
CA ALA A 113 10.20 3.97 -11.48
C ALA A 113 11.04 2.68 -11.61
N ASN A 114 10.75 1.64 -10.83
CA ASN A 114 11.43 0.34 -10.86
C ASN A 114 10.47 -0.85 -10.96
N THR A 115 9.43 -0.73 -11.77
CA THR A 115 8.35 -1.74 -11.86
C THR A 115 8.82 -3.15 -12.24
N ASN A 116 9.88 -3.30 -13.04
CA ASN A 116 10.41 -4.64 -13.30
C ASN A 116 11.06 -5.26 -12.05
N PHE A 117 11.79 -4.45 -11.28
CA PHE A 117 12.44 -4.89 -10.04
C PHE A 117 11.41 -5.31 -9.00
N GLU A 118 10.42 -4.46 -8.71
CA GLU A 118 9.40 -4.78 -7.69
C GLU A 118 8.64 -6.07 -8.05
N ASN A 119 8.36 -6.28 -9.34
CA ASN A 119 7.67 -7.47 -9.83
C ASN A 119 8.53 -8.72 -9.75
N ALA A 120 9.85 -8.59 -9.94
CA ALA A 120 10.78 -9.69 -9.75
C ALA A 120 10.80 -10.11 -8.26
N MET A 121 10.89 -9.12 -7.36
CA MET A 121 10.87 -9.35 -5.92
C MET A 121 9.57 -10.00 -5.44
N GLU A 122 8.41 -9.47 -5.87
CA GLU A 122 7.08 -10.02 -5.56
C GLU A 122 6.94 -11.49 -5.98
N LYS A 123 7.51 -11.85 -7.13
CA LYS A 123 7.46 -13.21 -7.68
C LYS A 123 8.51 -14.15 -7.06
N GLY A 124 9.37 -13.64 -6.17
CA GLY A 124 10.50 -14.39 -5.63
C GLY A 124 11.53 -14.78 -6.71
N THR A 125 11.69 -13.94 -7.73
CA THR A 125 12.63 -14.14 -8.84
C THR A 125 13.73 -13.09 -8.81
N ASP A 126 14.87 -13.39 -9.42
CA ASP A 126 15.99 -12.46 -9.44
C ASP A 126 15.76 -11.28 -10.39
N PRO A 127 16.00 -10.04 -9.95
CA PRO A 127 16.02 -8.88 -10.84
C PRO A 127 17.25 -8.91 -11.75
N SER A 128 17.17 -8.28 -12.92
CA SER A 128 18.29 -8.26 -13.85
C SER A 128 19.44 -7.37 -13.36
N ALA A 129 20.67 -7.69 -13.75
CA ALA A 129 21.84 -6.87 -13.44
C ALA A 129 21.69 -5.42 -13.97
N LYS A 130 21.02 -5.24 -15.10
CA LYS A 130 20.74 -3.92 -15.69
C LYS A 130 19.79 -3.10 -14.81
N GLU A 131 18.76 -3.73 -14.25
CA GLU A 131 17.83 -3.07 -13.32
C GLU A 131 18.55 -2.67 -12.03
N ILE A 132 19.39 -3.56 -11.49
CA ILE A 132 20.19 -3.26 -10.30
C ILE A 132 21.06 -2.02 -10.55
N GLN A 133 21.84 -2.01 -11.63
CA GLN A 133 22.69 -0.87 -11.97
C GLN A 133 21.90 0.42 -12.21
N THR A 134 20.72 0.32 -12.83
CA THR A 134 19.84 1.48 -13.07
C THR A 134 19.35 2.07 -11.76
N MET A 135 18.88 1.22 -10.83
CA MET A 135 18.43 1.66 -9.52
C MET A 135 19.56 2.23 -8.67
N GLU A 136 20.74 1.61 -8.69
CA GLU A 136 21.92 2.14 -7.98
C GLU A 136 22.27 3.54 -8.47
N LYS A 137 22.33 3.75 -9.79
CA LYS A 137 22.58 5.07 -10.39
C LYS A 137 21.45 6.06 -10.04
N GLY A 138 20.20 5.60 -10.05
CA GLY A 138 19.04 6.42 -9.69
C GLY A 138 19.13 6.95 -8.26
N ILE A 139 19.51 6.10 -7.31
CA ILE A 139 19.72 6.48 -5.91
C ILE A 139 20.91 7.43 -5.78
N LYS A 140 22.08 7.08 -6.34
CA LYS A 140 23.30 7.90 -6.24
C LYS A 140 23.14 9.30 -6.83
N ASN A 141 22.34 9.41 -7.89
CA ASN A 141 22.09 10.67 -8.59
C ASN A 141 20.78 11.36 -8.18
N HIS A 142 20.17 10.96 -7.06
CA HIS A 142 18.93 11.55 -6.53
C HIS A 142 17.78 11.64 -7.55
N LYS A 143 17.63 10.61 -8.39
CA LYS A 143 16.54 10.50 -9.38
C LYS A 143 15.20 10.15 -8.76
N ILE A 144 15.17 9.72 -7.51
CA ILE A 144 13.93 9.42 -6.79
C ILE A 144 13.78 10.32 -5.55
N VAL A 145 12.54 10.53 -5.12
CA VAL A 145 12.24 11.31 -3.92
C VAL A 145 12.40 10.53 -2.62
N PHE A 146 12.11 9.23 -2.63
CA PHE A 146 12.32 8.29 -1.53
C PHE A 146 12.24 6.85 -2.02
N PHE A 147 12.71 5.92 -1.19
CA PHE A 147 12.63 4.48 -1.38
C PHE A 147 11.60 3.87 -0.42
N VAL A 148 10.70 3.02 -0.91
CA VAL A 148 9.74 2.27 -0.07
C VAL A 148 10.27 0.87 0.20
N TYR A 149 10.34 0.49 1.47
CA TYR A 149 10.86 -0.79 1.92
C TYR A 149 9.79 -1.57 2.69
N ASN A 150 9.39 -2.73 2.16
CA ASN A 150 8.61 -3.72 2.91
C ASN A 150 9.49 -4.39 3.96
N LYS A 151 9.31 -4.03 5.23
CA LYS A 151 10.16 -4.54 6.32
C LYS A 151 9.89 -5.99 6.72
N GLN A 152 8.92 -6.64 6.08
CA GLN A 152 8.54 -8.03 6.39
C GLN A 152 9.23 -9.05 5.49
N VAL A 153 9.90 -8.59 4.43
CA VAL A 153 10.68 -9.43 3.52
C VAL A 153 12.16 -9.19 3.73
N SER A 154 12.90 -10.29 3.92
CA SER A 154 14.34 -10.28 4.12
C SER A 154 15.03 -10.69 2.83
N ASP A 155 15.45 -9.70 2.06
CA ASP A 155 16.22 -9.89 0.82
C ASP A 155 17.53 -9.09 0.86
N LYS A 156 18.63 -9.71 0.40
CA LYS A 156 19.97 -9.11 0.44
C LYS A 156 20.11 -7.94 -0.54
N THR A 157 19.51 -8.06 -1.72
CA THR A 157 19.52 -7.02 -2.76
C THR A 157 18.74 -5.80 -2.29
N VAL A 158 17.54 -5.99 -1.73
CA VAL A 158 16.73 -4.92 -1.12
C VAL A 158 17.48 -4.28 0.05
N THR A 159 18.11 -5.07 0.92
CA THR A 159 18.91 -4.56 2.04
C THR A 159 20.05 -3.66 1.56
N ASN A 160 20.71 -4.03 0.46
CA ASN A 160 21.77 -3.21 -0.14
C ASN A 160 21.23 -1.88 -0.69
N PHE A 161 20.06 -1.88 -1.34
CA PHE A 161 19.42 -0.62 -1.78
C PHE A 161 19.03 0.28 -0.62
N VAL A 162 18.50 -0.28 0.48
CA VAL A 162 18.18 0.51 1.69
C VAL A 162 19.44 1.12 2.29
N LYS A 163 20.56 0.38 2.32
CA LYS A 163 21.86 0.91 2.77
C LYS A 163 22.35 2.03 1.84
N LEU A 164 22.27 1.82 0.53
CA LEU A 164 22.68 2.80 -0.48
C LEU A 164 21.84 4.08 -0.39
N ALA A 165 20.51 3.95 -0.24
CA ALA A 165 19.61 5.08 -0.08
C ALA A 165 20.02 5.93 1.15
N LYS A 166 20.28 5.29 2.29
CA LYS A 166 20.79 5.99 3.48
C LYS A 166 22.15 6.65 3.25
N GLN A 167 23.09 5.96 2.59
CA GLN A 167 24.42 6.49 2.29
C GLN A 167 24.36 7.76 1.43
N TYR A 168 23.40 7.83 0.50
CA TYR A 168 23.20 8.96 -0.40
C TYR A 168 22.04 9.86 0.05
N ASN A 169 21.65 9.81 1.34
CA ASN A 169 20.60 10.67 1.91
C ASN A 169 19.26 10.65 1.15
N VAL A 170 18.93 9.54 0.49
CA VAL A 170 17.60 9.29 -0.06
C VAL A 170 16.72 8.71 1.06
N PRO A 171 15.58 9.35 1.39
CA PRO A 171 14.71 8.87 2.46
C PRO A 171 14.19 7.47 2.22
N VAL A 172 14.00 6.71 3.31
CA VAL A 172 13.46 5.35 3.25
C VAL A 172 12.16 5.28 4.06
N LEU A 173 11.04 5.05 3.38
CA LEU A 173 9.76 4.73 4.00
C LEU A 173 9.70 3.24 4.31
N LYS A 174 9.47 2.88 5.57
CA LYS A 174 9.22 1.48 5.95
C LYS A 174 7.72 1.20 5.97
N VAL A 175 7.30 0.14 5.28
CA VAL A 175 5.90 -0.33 5.23
C VAL A 175 5.82 -1.80 5.61
N THR A 176 4.62 -2.28 5.96
CA THR A 176 4.33 -3.72 6.09
C THR A 176 3.30 -4.15 5.06
N GLU A 177 3.31 -5.42 4.69
CA GLU A 177 2.24 -6.00 3.87
C GLU A 177 1.04 -6.40 4.74
N THR A 178 1.30 -6.92 5.94
CA THR A 178 0.28 -7.40 6.86
C THR A 178 0.08 -6.45 8.04
N LEU A 179 -1.11 -6.53 8.64
CA LEU A 179 -1.49 -5.74 9.82
C LEU A 179 -0.55 -6.06 10.99
N PRO A 180 0.19 -5.08 11.53
CA PRO A 180 1.03 -5.29 12.70
C PRO A 180 0.22 -5.69 13.95
N ALA A 181 0.85 -6.43 14.86
CA ALA A 181 0.25 -6.78 16.14
C ALA A 181 -0.20 -5.54 16.91
N HIS A 182 -1.29 -5.67 17.67
CA HIS A 182 -1.87 -4.62 18.51
C HIS A 182 -2.34 -3.35 17.76
N MET A 183 -2.52 -3.43 16.43
CA MET A 183 -3.11 -2.36 15.63
C MET A 183 -4.42 -2.81 15.00
N ASN A 184 -5.30 -1.85 14.72
CA ASN A 184 -6.36 -2.00 13.72
C ASN A 184 -5.94 -1.34 12.39
N TYR A 185 -6.73 -1.58 11.33
CA TYR A 185 -6.47 -1.02 9.99
C TYR A 185 -6.24 0.49 9.99
N LYS A 186 -7.08 1.25 10.70
CA LYS A 186 -6.98 2.72 10.76
C LYS A 186 -5.63 3.14 11.36
N GLN A 187 -5.24 2.54 12.48
CA GLN A 187 -3.96 2.84 13.14
C GLN A 187 -2.79 2.48 12.24
N TRP A 188 -2.84 1.30 11.62
CA TRP A 188 -1.79 0.82 10.72
C TRP A 188 -1.59 1.76 9.52
N MET A 189 -2.65 2.02 8.74
CA MET A 189 -2.56 2.92 7.59
C MET A 189 -2.10 4.32 7.99
N LEU A 190 -2.72 4.90 9.03
CA LEU A 190 -2.35 6.24 9.49
C LEU A 190 -0.88 6.31 9.92
N SER A 191 -0.35 5.27 10.58
CA SER A 191 1.05 5.25 11.02
C SER A 191 2.03 5.32 9.85
N GLN A 192 1.75 4.63 8.74
CA GLN A 192 2.64 4.62 7.59
C GLN A 192 2.57 5.93 6.79
N TYR A 193 1.38 6.53 6.66
CA TYR A 193 1.26 7.86 6.04
C TYR A 193 1.94 8.94 6.89
N LYS A 194 1.81 8.88 8.23
CA LYS A 194 2.55 9.79 9.12
C LYS A 194 4.05 9.59 9.03
N GLU A 195 4.53 8.36 8.87
CA GLU A 195 5.96 8.13 8.65
C GLU A 195 6.42 8.73 7.32
N LEU A 196 5.62 8.60 6.26
CA LEU A 196 5.89 9.27 4.98
C LEU A 196 5.95 10.79 5.16
N ASP A 197 5.07 11.38 5.96
CA ASP A 197 5.15 12.80 6.28
C ASP A 197 6.47 13.18 6.96
N ASN A 198 6.84 12.42 7.99
CA ASN A 198 8.03 12.67 8.77
C ASN A 198 9.27 12.65 7.88
N ILE A 199 9.40 11.68 6.98
CA ILE A 199 10.57 11.58 6.10
C ILE A 199 10.58 12.70 5.04
N LEU A 200 9.42 13.12 4.52
CA LEU A 200 9.35 14.20 3.52
C LEU A 200 9.57 15.59 4.13
N THR A 201 9.15 15.80 5.39
CA THR A 201 9.29 17.08 6.08
C THR A 201 10.67 17.29 6.70
N LYS A 202 11.35 16.23 7.17
CA LYS A 202 12.74 16.30 7.62
C LYS A 202 13.68 16.76 6.51
N VAL A 203 13.57 16.16 5.32
CA VAL A 203 14.37 16.56 4.14
C VAL A 203 14.21 18.05 3.81
N ASN A 204 12.99 18.57 3.85
CA ASN A 204 12.73 19.97 3.54
C ASN A 204 13.33 20.96 4.57
N ARG A 205 13.67 20.50 5.79
CA ARG A 205 14.35 21.32 6.81
C ARG A 205 15.86 21.29 6.67
N GLU A 206 16.42 20.18 6.18
CA GLU A 206 17.87 20.01 5.97
C GLU A 206 18.34 20.61 4.62
N SER A 207 17.42 20.90 3.70
CA SER A 207 17.70 21.51 2.39
C SER A 207 17.50 23.04 2.34
N LYS A 208 17.26 23.68 3.49
CA LYS A 208 17.15 25.15 3.65
C LYS A 208 18.32 25.65 4.46
#